data_AF-A0A924CPP6-F1
#
_entry.id   AF-A0A924CPP6-F1
#
_cell.length_a   1.000
_cell.length_b   1.000
_cell.length_c   1.000
_cell.angle_alpha   90.00
_cell.angle_beta   90.00
_cell.angle_gamma   90.00
#
_symmetry.space_group_name_H-M   'P 1'
#
loop_
_entity.id
_entity.type
_entity.pdbx_description
1 polymer ?
#
loop_
_entity_poly.entity_id
_entity_poly.type
_entity_poly.pdbx_seq_one_letter_code
_entity_poly.pdbx_strand_id
1 'polypeptide(L)' 'MASFPINARAEQFSEQVAWTGLKKAIAGSSGFKNWQLEREGDHTLQEMTLETLVHTYLRETLATLAY' A
#
# COMPACT_ATOMS: atom_id res chain seq x y z
N MET A 1 -36.20 6.98 12.12
CA MET A 1 -34.86 6.77 12.72
C MET A 1 -34.07 5.88 11.79
N ALA A 2 -33.15 6.43 11.00
CA ALA A 2 -32.35 5.63 10.08
C ALA A 2 -31.31 4.84 10.88
N SER A 3 -31.51 3.52 11.01
CA SER A 3 -30.53 2.62 11.62
C SER A 3 -29.39 2.43 10.62
N PHE A 4 -28.30 3.18 10.81
CA PHE A 4 -27.07 2.97 10.05
C PHE A 4 -26.48 1.61 10.43
N PRO A 5 -26.06 0.77 9.48
CA PRO A 5 -25.51 -0.54 9.80
C PRO A 5 -24.18 -0.34 10.54
N ILE A 6 -24.21 -0.54 11.86
CA ILE A 6 -23.01 -0.51 12.73
C ILE A 6 -21.95 -1.49 12.19
N ASN A 7 -22.38 -2.55 11.50
CA ASN A 7 -21.53 -3.54 10.85
C ASN A 7 -20.63 -2.97 9.73
N ALA A 8 -21.15 -2.09 8.87
CA ALA A 8 -20.37 -1.57 7.74
C ALA A 8 -19.18 -0.71 8.19
N ARG A 9 -19.34 0.01 9.31
CA ARG A 9 -18.24 0.81 9.89
C ARG A 9 -17.18 -0.11 10.48
N ALA A 10 -17.58 -1.17 11.18
CA ALA A 10 -16.64 -2.15 11.74
C ALA A 10 -15.83 -2.87 10.65
N GLU A 11 -16.46 -3.25 9.53
CA GLU A 11 -15.78 -3.85 8.38
C GLU A 11 -14.82 -2.88 7.70
N GLN A 12 -15.21 -1.61 7.49
CA GLN A 12 -14.30 -0.58 6.97
C GLN A 12 -13.11 -0.31 7.90
N PHE A 13 -13.31 -0.33 9.22
CA PHE A 13 -12.21 -0.21 10.17
C PHE A 13 -11.27 -1.41 10.09
N SER A 14 -11.83 -2.62 10.00
CA SER A 14 -11.04 -3.84 9.88
C SER A 14 -10.24 -3.88 8.58
N GLU A 15 -10.83 -3.45 7.46
CA GLU A 15 -10.14 -3.32 6.17
C GLU A 15 -9.01 -2.30 6.23
N GLN A 16 -9.24 -1.13 6.85
CA GLN A 16 -8.20 -0.11 7.02
C GLN A 16 -7.05 -0.58 7.91
N VAL A 17 -7.34 -1.33 8.98
CA VAL A 17 -6.32 -1.92 9.86
C VAL A 17 -5.52 -2.99 9.12
N ALA A 18 -6.20 -3.87 8.39
CA ALA A 18 -5.56 -4.88 7.55
C ALA A 18 -4.67 -4.25 6.47
N TRP A 19 -5.17 -3.21 5.78
CA TRP A 19 -4.42 -2.46 4.78
C TRP A 19 -3.20 -1.78 5.37
N THR A 20 -3.32 -1.18 6.56
CA THR A 20 -2.19 -0.55 7.26
C THR A 20 -1.13 -1.59 7.62
N GLY A 21 -1.54 -2.77 8.08
CA GLY A 21 -0.63 -3.89 8.35
C GLY A 21 0.09 -4.37 7.08
N LEU A 22 -0.65 -4.53 5.99
CA LEU A 22 -0.10 -4.95 4.69
C LEU A 22 0.91 -3.93 4.14
N LYS A 23 0.59 -2.63 4.18
CA LYS A 23 1.51 -1.56 3.77
C LYS A 23 2.84 -1.65 4.53
N LYS A 24 2.80 -1.85 5.84
CA LYS A 24 4.01 -2.01 6.68
C LYS A 24 4.79 -3.27 6.33
N ALA A 25 4.10 -4.39 6.09
CA ALA A 25 4.74 -5.64 5.69
C ALA A 25 5.46 -5.51 4.34
N ILE A 26 4.82 -4.85 3.36
CA ILE A 26 5.42 -4.55 2.06
C ILE A 26 6.62 -3.63 2.23
N ALA A 27 6.47 -2.53 2.99
CA ALA A 27 7.57 -1.60 3.28
C ALA A 27 8.78 -2.27 3.96
N GLY A 28 8.52 -3.29 4.79
CA GLY A 28 9.54 -4.08 5.46
C GLY A 28 10.20 -5.12 4.57
N SER A 29 9.60 -5.47 3.44
CA SER A 29 10.05 -6.54 2.54
C SER A 29 11.31 -6.15 1.76
N SER A 30 12.16 -7.14 1.49
CA SER A 30 13.40 -6.94 0.74
C SER A 30 13.16 -6.48 -0.70
N GLY A 31 12.07 -6.92 -1.33
CA GLY A 31 11.71 -6.52 -2.69
C GLY A 31 11.36 -5.04 -2.80
N PHE A 32 10.54 -4.54 -1.86
CA PHE A 32 10.19 -3.12 -1.81
C PHE A 32 11.39 -2.23 -1.51
N LYS A 33 12.25 -2.63 -0.57
CA LYS A 33 13.47 -1.88 -0.24
C LYS A 33 14.42 -1.79 -1.42
N ASN A 34 14.67 -2.90 -2.12
CA ASN A 34 15.51 -2.88 -3.32
C ASN A 34 14.91 -2.00 -4.42
N TRP A 35 13.61 -2.13 -4.68
CA TRP A 35 12.91 -1.29 -5.65
C TRP A 35 13.00 0.21 -5.30
N GLN A 36 12.93 0.56 -4.01
CA GLN A 36 13.10 1.93 -3.56
C GLN A 36 14.55 2.42 -3.74
N LEU A 37 15.56 1.59 -3.44
CA LEU A 37 16.98 1.91 -3.63
C LEU A 37 17.32 2.14 -5.11
N GLU A 38 16.79 1.31 -6.01
CA GLU A 38 16.94 1.47 -7.46
C GLU A 38 16.38 2.81 -7.96
N ARG A 39 15.48 3.41 -7.19
CA ARG A 39 14.79 4.67 -7.51
C ARG A 39 15.09 5.81 -6.55
N GLU A 40 16.09 5.69 -5.68
CA GLU A 40 16.48 6.76 -4.76
C GLU A 40 16.88 8.06 -5.47
N GLY A 41 17.29 7.98 -6.75
CA GLY A 41 17.59 9.16 -7.58
C GLY A 41 16.36 9.86 -8.16
N ASP A 42 15.16 9.31 -7.99
CA ASP A 42 13.92 9.92 -8.45
C ASP A 42 13.32 10.78 -7.34
N HIS A 43 13.59 12.09 -7.40
CA HIS A 43 13.07 13.05 -6.41
C HIS A 43 11.55 13.01 -6.29
N THR A 44 10.82 12.60 -7.33
CA THR A 44 9.36 12.51 -7.27
C THR A 44 8.89 11.38 -6.36
N LEU A 45 9.66 10.28 -6.27
CA LEU A 45 9.36 9.16 -5.37
C LEU A 45 9.76 9.46 -3.92
N GLN A 46 10.78 10.29 -3.70
CA GLN A 46 11.17 10.70 -2.34
C GLN A 46 10.14 11.60 -1.67
N GLU A 47 9.40 12.41 -2.43
CA GLU A 47 8.31 13.25 -1.91
C GLU A 47 6.99 12.49 -1.74
N MET A 48 6.90 11.25 -2.25
CA MET A 48 5.69 10.44 -2.16
C MET A 48 5.50 9.81 -0.79
N THR A 49 4.24 9.71 -0.37
CA THR A 49 3.88 9.00 0.86
C THR A 49 4.09 7.50 0.70
N LEU A 50 4.26 6.79 1.82
CA LEU A 50 4.36 5.34 1.83
C LEU A 50 3.19 4.67 1.11
N GLU A 51 2.00 5.28 1.15
CA GLU A 51 0.83 4.75 0.45
C GLU A 51 1.00 4.79 -1.06
N THR A 52 1.43 5.92 -1.61
CA THR A 52 1.69 6.06 -3.05
C THR A 52 2.82 5.14 -3.49
N LEU A 53 3.90 5.04 -2.71
CA LEU A 53 5.02 4.13 -3.00
C LEU A 53 4.58 2.67 -3.04
N VAL A 54 3.82 2.22 -2.04
CA VAL A 54 3.28 0.86 -2.00
C VAL A 54 2.34 0.61 -3.18
N HIS A 55 1.50 1.58 -3.55
CA HIS A 55 0.63 1.47 -4.72
C HIS A 55 1.41 1.34 -6.03
N THR A 56 2.46 2.12 -6.22
CA THR A 56 3.32 2.07 -7.41
C THR A 56 4.04 0.72 -7.48
N TYR A 57 4.67 0.31 -6.38
CA TYR A 57 5.34 -0.99 -6.28
C TYR A 57 4.39 -2.15 -6.61
N LEU A 58 3.19 -2.16 -6.02
CA LEU A 58 2.18 -3.20 -6.29
C LEU A 58 1.70 -3.17 -7.73
N ARG A 59 1.48 -1.98 -8.32
CA ARG A 59 1.09 -1.84 -9.72
C ARG A 59 2.16 -2.45 -10.64
N GLU A 60 3.43 -2.13 -10.40
CA GLU A 60 4.53 -2.63 -11.22
C GLU A 60 4.73 -4.14 -11.04
N THR A 61 4.73 -4.64 -9.80
CA THR A 61 4.88 -6.08 -9.53
C THR A 61 3.70 -6.92 -10.04
N LEU A 62 2.46 -6.41 -9.96
CA LEU A 62 1.30 -7.07 -10.53
C LEU A 62 1.30 -7.04 -12.06
N ALA A 63 1.80 -5.98 -12.69
CA ALA A 63 1.94 -5.91 -14.14
C ALA A 63 2.93 -6.96 -14.66
N THR A 64 3.99 -7.26 -13.91
CA THR A 64 4.98 -8.29 -14.26
C THR A 64 4.44 -9.73 -14.13
N LEU A 65 3.41 -9.96 -13.31
CA LEU A 65 2.78 -11.27 -13.10
C LEU A 65 1.59 -11.54 -14.05
N ALA A 66 1.13 -10.54 -14.78
CA ALA A 66 0.00 -10.64 -15.71
C ALA A 66 0.42 -11.08 -17.14
N TYR A 67 1.66 -11.53 -17.31
CA TYR A 67 2.24 -12.01 -18.57
C TYR A 67 2.54 -13.51 -18.46
#